data_AF-A0A948SR44-F1
#
_entry.id   AF-A0A948SR44-F1
#
_cell.length_a   1.000
_cell.length_b   1.000
_cell.length_c   1.000
_cell.angle_alpha   90.00
_cell.angle_beta   90.00
_cell.angle_gamma   90.00
#
_symmetry.space_group_name_H-M   'P 1'
#
loop_
_entity.id
_entity.type
_entity.pdbx_description
1 polymer ?
#
loop_
_entity_poly.entity_id
_entity_poly.type
_entity_poly.pdbx_seq_one_letter_code
_entity_poly.pdbx_strand_id
1 'polypeptide(L)'
;MKGLRSACSEPSGSTTYFDCRSCTASMGGALRPRSTVASIEKSAGKRSSASAGLSAGAGSPSSVPTRSSGAGPGAVHAASARSVAAAARRAARARRERIGKRSPAKSVTGKARCYPSPFRMRTSVTWLNDYLDRPASAEEQATLLTAAGLNFDGGDVADNGEPWQEIETTSNRGDCLCHVGLARELCAMSGRRLKPPAAAPRATGGPAAKAVAVRNHDPAACPRYVARVITGVKVGPSPEWLQRRLRAIGQIPRNNLVDCTNFVLFELGHPTHVFDLGTLRGKAIEIRRARKDERFLPIGEGAQELTLAGGELVIADAERPVAIAGVKGGAATAVTAGTTDVLLEIAAFDPVAVRASSRGLRLSSDSSYRFERGVHPAELDAAADRLAALVLETAGGTLLDGAVEAGAPLPPARTVRVRPARVASLLGTPIPVEEVVRALDTLGFSPVPRGDAIDCTVPPRRIDVEREIDLIEEVCRIHGLDRVPMRETLAVRVAPVEPQVSAPRALKSLLVGLGFVESVTHTLVSERSAAPFLRPGEHALRVGDERAGGTPVLRPSVLASLLEVRRRNADAGIAGLRLFEFARRFALRADG
;
A
#
# COMPACT_ATOMS: atom_id res chain seq x y z
N MET A 1 9.96 62.90 42.06
CA MET A 1 8.87 63.72 41.49
C MET A 1 7.89 62.76 40.81
N LYS A 2 6.83 62.29 41.50
CA LYS A 2 5.46 62.83 41.55
C LYS A 2 4.78 63.01 40.17
N GLY A 3 3.68 62.26 39.98
CA GLY A 3 2.55 62.53 39.08
C GLY A 3 2.64 61.86 37.70
N LEU A 4 1.62 61.19 37.13
CA LEU A 4 0.19 61.11 37.42
C LEU A 4 -0.41 59.82 36.83
N ARG A 5 -1.52 59.40 37.43
CA ARG A 5 -2.40 58.29 37.06
C ARG A 5 -3.30 58.65 35.86
N SER A 6 -3.71 57.67 35.07
CA SER A 6 -5.12 57.52 34.66
C SER A 6 -5.45 56.07 34.35
N ALA A 7 -6.50 55.57 35.00
CA ALA A 7 -7.11 54.26 34.79
C ALA A 7 -8.24 54.36 33.75
N CYS A 8 -8.49 53.28 33.01
CA CYS A 8 -9.76 52.89 32.38
C CYS A 8 -9.63 51.38 32.04
N SER A 9 -10.11 50.49 32.92
CA SER A 9 -11.44 49.87 32.92
C SER A 9 -11.58 48.73 31.89
N GLU A 10 -11.54 47.51 32.42
CA GLU A 10 -11.95 46.25 31.78
C GLU A 10 -13.42 46.29 31.33
N PRO A 11 -13.79 45.52 30.30
CA PRO A 11 -15.08 44.86 30.25
C PRO A 11 -14.91 43.35 30.51
N SER A 12 -15.52 42.92 31.60
CA SER A 12 -15.89 41.54 31.89
C SER A 12 -16.66 40.92 30.72
N GLY A 13 -16.09 39.89 30.11
CA GLY A 13 -16.73 39.07 29.09
C GLY A 13 -16.31 37.62 29.27
N SER A 14 -17.08 36.88 30.08
CA SER A 14 -16.95 35.44 30.25
C SER A 14 -17.12 34.74 28.89
N THR A 15 -16.00 34.34 28.28
CA THR A 15 -16.01 33.46 27.11
C THR A 15 -15.56 32.09 27.58
N THR A 16 -16.52 31.18 27.67
CA THR A 16 -16.31 29.75 27.90
C THR A 16 -15.47 29.20 26.75
N TYR A 17 -14.17 29.04 26.96
CA TYR A 17 -13.32 28.25 26.10
C TYR A 17 -13.61 26.77 26.38
N PHE A 18 -14.21 26.07 25.41
CA PHE A 18 -14.12 24.62 25.37
C PHE A 18 -12.69 24.27 24.95
N ASP A 19 -11.84 24.08 25.95
CA ASP A 19 -10.54 23.47 25.79
C ASP A 19 -10.74 21.94 25.68
N CYS A 20 -10.45 21.38 24.51
CA CYS A 20 -10.41 19.93 24.32
C CYS A 20 -8.96 19.53 24.06
N ARG A 21 -8.20 19.42 25.15
CA ARG A 21 -7.01 18.58 25.24
C ARG A 21 -7.05 17.81 26.56
N SER A 22 -7.36 16.52 26.46
CA SER A 22 -6.72 15.53 27.30
C SER A 22 -6.64 14.18 26.59
N CYS A 23 -5.40 13.68 26.62
CA CYS A 23 -4.91 12.40 26.16
C CYS A 23 -5.70 11.19 26.70
N THR A 24 -5.85 10.20 25.80
CA THR A 24 -5.71 8.75 25.99
C THR A 24 -5.82 8.15 27.39
N ALA A 25 -6.77 7.23 27.56
CA ALA A 25 -6.55 6.02 28.35
C ALA A 25 -7.19 4.82 27.63
N SER A 26 -6.42 3.75 27.58
CA SER A 26 -6.71 2.37 27.15
C SER A 26 -8.10 1.85 27.50
N MET A 27 -8.69 1.04 26.62
CA MET A 27 -9.31 -0.29 26.87
C MET A 27 -9.76 -0.79 25.47
N GLY A 28 -9.33 -1.95 24.98
CA GLY A 28 -9.49 -3.25 25.63
C GLY A 28 -10.71 -3.94 25.00
N GLY A 29 -10.50 -5.10 24.38
CA GLY A 29 -11.40 -5.76 23.44
C GLY A 29 -12.86 -5.93 23.89
N ALA A 30 -13.78 -5.73 22.93
CA ALA A 30 -15.19 -6.09 23.08
C ALA A 30 -15.36 -7.62 22.98
N LEU A 31 -15.25 -8.29 24.13
CA LEU A 31 -15.79 -9.63 24.34
C LEU A 31 -17.33 -9.58 24.35
N ARG A 32 -17.95 -10.46 23.56
CA ARG A 32 -19.40 -10.72 23.53
C ARG A 32 -19.92 -11.04 24.94
N PRO A 33 -21.09 -10.54 25.36
CA PRO A 33 -21.62 -10.88 26.68
C PRO A 33 -22.08 -12.35 26.69
N ARG A 34 -21.33 -13.20 27.38
CA ARG A 34 -21.83 -14.44 27.96
C ARG A 34 -22.54 -14.06 29.27
N SER A 35 -23.83 -14.32 29.35
CA SER A 35 -24.60 -14.19 30.59
C SER A 35 -24.22 -15.32 31.55
N THR A 36 -23.66 -14.98 32.71
CA THR A 36 -23.52 -15.90 33.85
C THR A 36 -24.44 -15.42 34.96
N VAL A 37 -25.31 -16.31 35.42
CA VAL A 37 -26.22 -16.07 36.54
C VAL A 37 -25.41 -16.20 37.82
N ALA A 38 -25.32 -15.12 38.59
CA ALA A 38 -24.78 -15.13 39.94
C ALA A 38 -25.89 -14.79 40.93
N SER A 39 -26.26 -15.80 41.71
CA SER A 39 -27.04 -15.77 42.96
C SER A 39 -28.45 -15.16 42.96
N ILE A 40 -29.39 -16.03 43.34
CA ILE A 40 -30.75 -15.72 43.79
C ILE A 40 -30.70 -15.62 45.31
N GLU A 41 -31.02 -14.46 45.87
CA GLU A 41 -31.44 -14.36 47.26
C GLU A 41 -32.89 -13.88 47.33
N LYS A 42 -33.72 -14.71 47.98
CA LYS A 42 -35.10 -14.40 48.33
C LYS A 42 -35.09 -13.62 49.64
N SER A 43 -35.77 -12.48 49.68
CA SER A 43 -36.32 -11.97 50.93
C SER A 43 -37.82 -11.73 50.78
N ALA A 44 -38.52 -12.16 51.82
CA ALA A 44 -39.96 -12.25 51.91
C ALA A 44 -40.56 -10.93 52.42
N GLY A 45 -41.80 -10.65 52.03
CA GLY A 45 -42.70 -9.85 52.86
C GLY A 45 -43.27 -8.58 52.24
N LYS A 46 -44.58 -8.64 51.98
CA LYS A 46 -45.61 -7.60 52.14
C LYS A 46 -45.51 -6.29 51.33
N ARG A 47 -46.48 -6.18 50.41
CA ARG A 47 -47.29 -5.01 49.99
C ARG A 47 -46.83 -3.63 50.50
N SER A 48 -46.37 -2.78 49.58
CA SER A 48 -46.84 -1.39 49.45
C SER A 48 -46.42 -0.81 48.10
N SER A 49 -47.34 -0.08 47.49
CA SER A 49 -47.23 0.66 46.22
C SER A 49 -46.15 1.74 46.23
N ALA A 50 -45.48 1.95 45.09
CA ALA A 50 -45.09 3.28 44.62
C ALA A 50 -44.78 3.25 43.10
N SER A 51 -45.21 4.29 42.40
CA SER A 51 -45.15 4.51 40.95
C SER A 51 -44.04 5.48 40.54
N ALA A 52 -43.45 5.28 39.35
CA ALA A 52 -43.02 6.31 38.39
C ALA A 52 -42.61 5.58 37.10
N GLY A 53 -43.01 5.90 35.86
CA GLY A 53 -43.56 7.14 35.32
C GLY A 53 -42.75 7.48 34.05
N LEU A 54 -42.96 6.77 32.94
CA LEU A 54 -42.48 7.16 31.61
C LEU A 54 -43.66 7.75 30.83
N SER A 55 -43.61 9.06 30.62
CA SER A 55 -44.58 9.83 29.84
C SER A 55 -44.31 9.67 28.35
N ALA A 56 -45.32 9.24 27.60
CA ALA A 56 -45.46 9.46 26.17
C ALA A 56 -46.87 10.02 25.92
N GLY A 57 -46.99 11.34 25.70
CA GLY A 57 -48.17 11.93 25.05
C GLY A 57 -48.02 11.85 23.53
N ALA A 58 -49.06 11.85 22.70
CA ALA A 58 -50.49 12.00 22.91
C ALA A 58 -51.21 11.38 21.68
N GLY A 59 -52.41 10.82 21.88
CA GLY A 59 -53.27 10.33 20.80
C GLY A 59 -54.36 9.38 21.31
N SER A 60 -55.59 9.86 21.33
CA SER A 60 -56.81 9.32 21.96
C SER A 60 -57.33 7.97 21.39
N PRO A 61 -58.23 7.27 22.10
CA PRO A 61 -58.50 5.84 21.90
C PRO A 61 -59.71 5.56 21.01
N SER A 62 -59.77 4.35 20.45
CA SER A 62 -61.05 3.74 20.04
C SER A 62 -61.03 2.23 20.26
N SER A 63 -62.02 1.78 21.02
CA SER A 63 -62.32 0.43 21.50
C SER A 63 -62.72 -0.56 20.40
N VAL A 64 -62.38 -1.84 20.60
CA VAL A 64 -62.99 -2.99 19.89
C VAL A 64 -63.65 -3.90 20.93
N PRO A 65 -64.90 -4.35 20.73
CA PRO A 65 -65.59 -5.24 21.66
C PRO A 65 -65.18 -6.71 21.47
N THR A 66 -65.04 -7.42 22.58
CA THR A 66 -64.90 -8.88 22.64
C THR A 66 -66.26 -9.56 22.79
N ARG A 67 -66.45 -10.72 22.17
CA ARG A 67 -67.48 -11.69 22.56
C ARG A 67 -66.91 -13.11 22.69
N SER A 68 -67.21 -13.70 23.85
CA SER A 68 -67.54 -15.12 24.12
C SER A 68 -66.46 -16.18 23.93
N SER A 69 -66.40 -17.29 24.68
CA SER A 69 -67.02 -17.75 25.93
C SER A 69 -66.44 -19.15 26.19
N GLY A 70 -66.20 -19.52 27.45
CA GLY A 70 -66.34 -20.92 27.90
C GLY A 70 -65.11 -21.84 27.88
N ALA A 71 -64.70 -22.18 29.10
CA ALA A 71 -64.40 -23.54 29.60
C ALA A 71 -63.02 -24.20 29.36
N GLY A 72 -62.37 -24.52 30.49
CA GLY A 72 -61.84 -25.87 30.76
C GLY A 72 -60.33 -26.06 30.72
N PRO A 73 -59.67 -26.48 31.81
CA PRO A 73 -58.21 -26.53 31.92
C PRO A 73 -57.62 -27.86 31.44
N GLY A 74 -56.58 -27.80 30.60
CA GLY A 74 -55.73 -28.95 30.31
C GLY A 74 -55.16 -28.96 28.90
N ALA A 75 -54.01 -28.30 28.73
CA ALA A 75 -52.95 -28.50 27.73
C ALA A 75 -52.48 -27.18 27.13
N VAL A 76 -51.21 -26.80 27.35
CA VAL A 76 -50.49 -25.89 26.46
C VAL A 76 -49.05 -26.37 26.30
N HIS A 77 -48.79 -26.94 25.12
CA HIS A 77 -47.51 -26.96 24.43
C HIS A 77 -47.16 -25.57 23.88
N ALA A 78 -45.86 -25.35 23.70
CA ALA A 78 -45.21 -24.13 23.20
C ALA A 78 -45.66 -23.62 21.82
N ALA A 79 -45.71 -22.28 21.67
CA ALA A 79 -45.52 -21.56 20.39
C ALA A 79 -45.08 -20.11 20.70
N SER A 80 -43.83 -19.69 20.46
CA SER A 80 -43.05 -19.42 19.23
C SER A 80 -43.09 -17.94 18.79
N ALA A 81 -41.89 -17.36 18.69
CA ALA A 81 -41.54 -15.97 18.42
C ALA A 81 -41.85 -15.49 16.97
N ARG A 82 -42.89 -16.03 16.32
CA ARG A 82 -43.25 -15.67 14.93
C ARG A 82 -44.22 -14.48 14.80
N SER A 83 -44.86 -14.00 15.87
CA SER A 83 -45.82 -12.89 15.79
C SER A 83 -45.19 -11.50 15.84
N VAL A 84 -44.02 -11.34 16.48
CA VAL A 84 -43.34 -10.03 16.62
C VAL A 84 -42.62 -9.62 15.33
N ALA A 85 -42.12 -10.59 14.56
CA ALA A 85 -41.44 -10.34 13.28
C ALA A 85 -42.39 -9.92 12.15
N ALA A 86 -43.68 -10.27 12.22
CA ALA A 86 -44.66 -9.93 11.19
C ALA A 86 -45.15 -8.46 11.29
N ALA A 87 -45.24 -7.92 12.51
CA ALA A 87 -45.65 -6.52 12.75
C ALA A 87 -44.57 -5.51 12.30
N ALA A 88 -43.28 -5.82 12.53
CA ALA A 88 -42.17 -4.97 12.12
C ALA A 88 -42.01 -4.88 10.58
N ARG A 89 -42.33 -5.97 9.85
CA ARG A 89 -42.25 -6.01 8.38
C ARG A 89 -43.37 -5.22 7.69
N ARG A 90 -44.57 -5.14 8.29
CA ARG A 90 -45.67 -4.32 7.76
C ARG A 90 -45.44 -2.81 7.97
N ALA A 91 -44.85 -2.40 9.08
CA ALA A 91 -44.49 -0.99 9.33
C ALA A 91 -43.36 -0.49 8.40
N ALA A 92 -42.38 -1.35 8.07
CA ALA A 92 -41.30 -1.02 7.15
C ALA A 92 -41.75 -0.90 5.68
N ARG A 93 -42.78 -1.67 5.27
CA ARG A 93 -43.34 -1.64 3.91
C ARG A 93 -44.17 -0.37 3.66
N ALA A 94 -44.99 0.04 4.62
CA ALA A 94 -45.78 1.28 4.53
C ALA A 94 -44.92 2.56 4.49
N ARG A 95 -43.68 2.52 5.02
CA ARG A 95 -42.72 3.64 4.97
C ARG A 95 -41.98 3.74 3.63
N ARG A 96 -41.90 2.65 2.86
CA ARG A 96 -41.26 2.62 1.52
C ARG A 96 -42.17 3.09 0.38
N GLU A 97 -43.49 3.01 0.54
CA GLU A 97 -44.43 3.39 -0.54
C GLU A 97 -44.83 4.88 -0.54
N ARG A 98 -44.40 5.70 0.43
CA ARG A 98 -44.65 7.16 0.47
C ARG A 98 -43.52 8.05 -0.06
N ILE A 99 -42.40 7.49 -0.52
CA ILE A 99 -41.28 8.26 -1.08
C ILE A 99 -41.13 7.88 -2.55
N GLY A 100 -41.99 8.44 -3.38
CA GLY A 100 -41.91 8.37 -4.84
C GLY A 100 -41.63 9.74 -5.45
N LYS A 101 -40.57 9.80 -6.27
CA LYS A 101 -40.16 10.87 -7.19
C LYS A 101 -39.56 12.15 -6.58
N ARG A 102 -38.26 12.12 -6.30
CA ARG A 102 -37.28 13.20 -6.54
C ARG A 102 -35.86 12.62 -6.41
N SER A 103 -35.05 12.75 -7.47
CA SER A 103 -33.64 12.31 -7.47
C SER A 103 -32.84 13.02 -6.39
N PRO A 104 -32.09 12.33 -5.52
CA PRO A 104 -31.23 13.00 -4.57
C PRO A 104 -29.93 13.40 -5.25
N ALA A 105 -29.61 14.70 -5.19
CA ALA A 105 -28.30 15.22 -5.51
C ALA A 105 -27.24 14.51 -4.65
N LYS A 106 -26.19 14.00 -5.29
CA LYS A 106 -25.05 13.37 -4.61
C LYS A 106 -24.40 14.40 -3.68
N SER A 107 -24.42 14.13 -2.38
CA SER A 107 -23.54 14.79 -1.42
C SER A 107 -22.10 14.38 -1.75
N VAL A 108 -21.32 15.34 -2.25
CA VAL A 108 -19.87 15.17 -2.40
C VAL A 108 -19.24 15.44 -1.04
N THR A 109 -19.33 14.46 -0.14
CA THR A 109 -18.35 14.34 0.94
C THR A 109 -17.10 13.74 0.32
N GLY A 110 -16.24 14.62 -0.19
CA GLY A 110 -14.90 14.26 -0.64
C GLY A 110 -14.08 13.76 0.54
N LYS A 111 -14.21 12.47 0.88
CA LYS A 111 -13.10 11.76 1.51
C LYS A 111 -11.93 11.93 0.56
N ALA A 112 -10.88 12.62 1.00
CA ALA A 112 -9.58 12.47 0.37
C ALA A 112 -9.29 10.97 0.36
N ARG A 113 -9.48 10.33 -0.81
CA ARG A 113 -9.00 8.96 -0.99
C ARG A 113 -7.50 9.11 -0.98
N CYS A 114 -6.85 8.73 0.13
CA CYS A 114 -5.57 8.07 -0.03
C CYS A 114 -5.84 6.95 -1.03
N TYR A 115 -5.35 7.12 -2.25
CA TYR A 115 -5.49 6.10 -3.27
C TYR A 115 -4.87 4.83 -2.69
N PRO A 116 -5.58 3.70 -2.60
CA PRO A 116 -4.90 2.45 -2.36
C PRO A 116 -3.85 2.34 -3.47
N SER A 117 -2.59 2.19 -3.10
CA SER A 117 -1.59 1.65 -4.02
C SER A 117 -2.25 0.44 -4.69
N PRO A 118 -2.35 0.37 -6.03
CA PRO A 118 -2.94 -0.79 -6.70
C PRO A 118 -2.15 -2.08 -6.43
N PHE A 119 -0.96 -1.97 -5.84
CA PHE A 119 -0.12 -3.06 -5.37
C PHE A 119 -0.03 -2.99 -3.86
N ARG A 120 -1.01 -3.60 -3.21
CA ARG A 120 -0.88 -4.02 -1.81
C ARG A 120 -0.53 -5.50 -1.82
N MET A 121 0.49 -5.88 -1.07
CA MET A 121 0.94 -7.27 -1.04
C MET A 121 0.10 -8.03 -0.02
N ARG A 122 -0.69 -8.99 -0.50
CA ARG A 122 -1.23 -10.05 0.36
C ARG A 122 -0.14 -11.08 0.64
N THR A 123 -0.04 -11.47 1.88
CA THR A 123 0.93 -12.44 2.41
C THR A 123 0.16 -13.54 3.12
N SER A 124 0.65 -14.78 3.06
CA SER A 124 0.05 -15.90 3.78
C SER A 124 0.78 -16.12 5.10
N VAL A 125 0.04 -16.14 6.22
CA VAL A 125 0.61 -16.35 7.57
C VAL A 125 1.32 -17.69 7.66
N THR A 126 0.70 -18.73 7.12
CA THR A 126 1.21 -20.11 7.15
C THR A 126 2.39 -20.28 6.20
N TRP A 127 2.42 -19.58 5.07
CA TRP A 127 3.57 -19.62 4.15
C TRP A 127 4.76 -18.93 4.76
N LEU A 128 4.54 -17.76 5.37
CA LEU A 128 5.60 -17.05 6.06
C LEU A 128 6.20 -17.89 7.20
N ASN A 129 5.38 -18.65 7.92
CA ASN A 129 5.82 -19.55 8.99
C ASN A 129 6.73 -20.70 8.50
N ASP A 130 6.72 -21.06 7.22
CA ASP A 130 7.64 -22.07 6.67
C ASP A 130 9.11 -21.62 6.79
N TYR A 131 9.34 -20.30 6.77
CA TYR A 131 10.67 -19.70 6.85
C TYR A 131 11.10 -19.35 8.28
N LEU A 132 10.29 -19.69 9.29
CA LEU A 132 10.61 -19.44 10.69
C LEU A 132 10.96 -20.74 11.41
N ASP A 133 11.98 -20.71 12.27
CA ASP A 133 12.30 -21.86 13.14
C ASP A 133 11.14 -22.25 14.06
N ARG A 134 10.46 -21.25 14.60
CA ARG A 134 9.25 -21.36 15.43
C ARG A 134 8.13 -20.53 14.80
N PRO A 135 6.91 -21.08 14.63
CA PRO A 135 5.81 -20.35 14.02
C PRO A 135 5.40 -19.13 14.87
N ALA A 136 4.77 -18.16 14.21
CA ALA A 136 4.13 -16.99 14.81
C ALA A 136 2.64 -16.99 14.47
N SER A 137 1.80 -16.51 15.39
CA SER A 137 0.38 -16.28 15.09
C SER A 137 0.22 -15.09 14.12
N ALA A 138 -0.93 -14.95 13.48
CA ALA A 138 -1.20 -13.78 12.62
C ALA A 138 -1.04 -12.46 13.40
N GLU A 139 -1.58 -12.39 14.61
CA GLU A 139 -1.47 -11.21 15.49
C GLU A 139 -0.02 -10.90 15.88
N GLU A 140 0.78 -11.93 16.17
CA GLU A 140 2.20 -11.76 16.48
C GLU A 140 2.97 -11.27 15.24
N GLN A 141 2.70 -11.84 14.06
CA GLN A 141 3.31 -11.38 12.82
C GLN A 141 2.97 -9.91 12.54
N ALA A 142 1.70 -9.51 12.64
CA ALA A 142 1.26 -8.13 12.43
C ALA A 142 1.94 -7.16 13.42
N THR A 143 2.01 -7.53 14.69
CA THR A 143 2.62 -6.69 15.74
C THR A 143 4.11 -6.48 15.49
N LEU A 144 4.85 -7.57 15.21
CA LEU A 144 6.30 -7.51 15.00
C LEU A 144 6.65 -6.80 13.68
N LEU A 145 5.90 -7.03 12.59
CA LEU A 145 6.11 -6.32 11.32
C LEU A 145 5.80 -4.82 11.46
N THR A 146 4.74 -4.46 12.19
CA THR A 146 4.42 -3.05 12.48
C THR A 146 5.56 -2.39 13.28
N ALA A 147 6.07 -3.07 14.30
CA ALA A 147 7.23 -2.60 15.06
C ALA A 147 8.51 -2.51 14.19
N ALA A 148 8.62 -3.37 13.16
CA ALA A 148 9.67 -3.31 12.15
C ALA A 148 9.48 -2.19 11.11
N GLY A 149 8.44 -1.35 11.23
CA GLY A 149 8.15 -0.25 10.29
C GLY A 149 7.37 -0.67 9.04
N LEU A 150 6.75 -1.85 9.03
CA LEU A 150 5.91 -2.36 7.95
C LEU A 150 4.45 -2.34 8.39
N ASN A 151 3.67 -1.41 7.85
CA ASN A 151 2.30 -1.21 8.33
C ASN A 151 1.40 -2.40 7.98
N PHE A 152 0.67 -2.89 8.97
CA PHE A 152 -0.41 -3.84 8.76
C PHE A 152 -1.70 -3.10 8.37
N ASP A 153 -2.23 -3.41 7.18
CA ASP A 153 -3.45 -2.78 6.65
C ASP A 153 -4.73 -3.60 6.90
N GLY A 154 -4.58 -4.88 7.20
CA GLY A 154 -5.71 -5.78 7.42
C GLY A 154 -5.38 -7.23 7.08
N GLY A 155 -6.35 -8.11 7.30
CA GLY A 155 -6.24 -9.53 6.96
C GLY A 155 -7.60 -10.21 7.02
N ASP A 156 -7.69 -11.37 6.39
CA ASP A 156 -8.87 -12.23 6.40
C ASP A 156 -8.44 -13.68 6.14
N VAL A 157 -9.40 -14.57 5.92
CA VAL A 157 -9.19 -15.96 5.54
C VAL A 157 -9.58 -16.14 4.08
N ALA A 158 -8.70 -16.75 3.28
CA ALA A 158 -9.00 -17.10 1.90
C ALA A 158 -9.99 -18.28 1.83
N ASP A 159 -10.63 -18.49 0.68
CA ASP A 159 -11.63 -19.56 0.48
C ASP A 159 -11.10 -20.98 0.81
N ASN A 160 -9.77 -21.16 0.76
CA ASN A 160 -9.08 -22.40 1.10
C ASN A 160 -8.68 -22.51 2.60
N GLY A 161 -9.20 -21.63 3.46
CA GLY A 161 -8.93 -21.60 4.89
C GLY A 161 -7.57 -21.00 5.29
N GLU A 162 -6.77 -20.50 4.34
CA GLU A 162 -5.47 -19.90 4.63
C GLU A 162 -5.64 -18.45 5.11
N PRO A 163 -5.13 -18.10 6.31
CA PRO A 163 -5.12 -16.72 6.77
C PRO A 163 -4.11 -15.89 5.96
N TRP A 164 -4.57 -14.74 5.48
CA TRP A 164 -3.76 -13.78 4.75
C TRP A 164 -3.75 -12.41 5.42
N GLN A 165 -2.66 -11.69 5.21
CA GLN A 165 -2.42 -10.36 5.77
C GLN A 165 -1.94 -9.42 4.67
N GLU A 166 -2.38 -8.18 4.72
CA GLU A 166 -1.97 -7.10 3.83
C GLU A 166 -0.96 -6.23 4.55
N ILE A 167 0.25 -6.18 3.98
CA ILE A 167 1.37 -5.42 4.52
C ILE A 167 1.70 -4.29 3.55
N GLU A 168 1.66 -3.05 4.05
CA GLU A 168 2.10 -1.89 3.30
C GLU A 168 3.63 -1.81 3.36
N THR A 169 4.24 -1.56 2.21
CA THR A 169 5.69 -1.47 2.09
C THR A 169 6.06 -0.19 1.37
N THR A 170 6.90 0.62 2.01
CA THR A 170 7.45 1.85 1.43
C THR A 170 8.41 1.53 0.29
N SER A 171 8.69 2.52 -0.56
CA SER A 171 9.50 2.31 -1.77
C SER A 171 10.95 1.90 -1.52
N ASN A 172 11.51 2.21 -0.34
CA ASN A 172 12.87 1.80 0.04
C ASN A 172 12.95 0.32 0.44
N ARG A 173 11.83 -0.31 0.83
CA ARG A 173 11.80 -1.68 1.36
C ARG A 173 11.38 -2.71 0.30
N GLY A 174 11.97 -2.63 -0.90
CA GLY A 174 11.73 -3.60 -1.97
C GLY A 174 12.02 -5.04 -1.56
N ASP A 175 12.98 -5.23 -0.64
CA ASP A 175 13.36 -6.50 -0.02
C ASP A 175 12.21 -7.17 0.76
N CYS A 176 11.21 -6.42 1.20
CA CYS A 176 10.05 -6.90 1.96
C CYS A 176 8.83 -7.22 1.09
N LEU A 177 8.93 -7.13 -0.25
CA LEU A 177 7.85 -7.50 -1.17
C LEU A 177 7.74 -9.02 -1.41
N CYS A 178 8.12 -9.82 -0.41
CA CYS A 178 8.14 -11.28 -0.45
C CYS A 178 8.10 -11.92 0.94
N HIS A 179 7.71 -13.19 1.00
CA HIS A 179 7.58 -13.93 2.26
C HIS A 179 8.92 -14.11 2.99
N VAL A 180 10.01 -14.38 2.26
CA VAL A 180 11.34 -14.51 2.87
C VAL A 180 11.86 -13.17 3.39
N GLY A 181 11.56 -12.06 2.71
CA GLY A 181 11.88 -10.70 3.19
C GLY A 181 11.19 -10.38 4.52
N LEU A 182 9.88 -10.61 4.57
CA LEU A 182 9.10 -10.42 5.80
C LEU A 182 9.52 -11.37 6.93
N ALA A 183 9.86 -12.62 6.59
CA ALA A 183 10.38 -13.57 7.57
C ALA A 183 11.71 -13.11 8.19
N ARG A 184 12.60 -12.46 7.40
CA ARG A 184 13.85 -11.86 7.93
C ARG A 184 13.56 -10.78 8.96
N GLU A 185 12.59 -9.90 8.68
CA GLU A 185 12.18 -8.85 9.62
C GLU A 185 11.59 -9.43 10.90
N LEU A 186 10.76 -10.47 10.78
CA LEU A 186 10.23 -11.19 11.95
C LEU A 186 11.33 -11.86 12.77
N CYS A 187 12.31 -12.47 12.13
CA CYS A 187 13.48 -13.01 12.81
C CYS A 187 14.23 -11.91 13.56
N ALA A 188 14.43 -10.75 12.92
CA ALA A 188 15.13 -9.63 13.53
C ALA A 188 14.41 -9.06 14.76
N MET A 189 13.09 -8.98 14.72
CA MET A 189 12.29 -8.44 15.83
C MET A 189 12.05 -9.43 16.97
N SER A 190 12.20 -10.74 16.75
CA SER A 190 11.78 -11.77 17.73
C SER A 190 12.87 -12.77 18.14
N GLY A 191 14.08 -12.64 17.60
CA GLY A 191 15.18 -13.59 17.86
C GLY A 191 14.91 -15.00 17.30
N ARG A 192 13.95 -15.14 16.38
CA ARG A 192 13.76 -16.37 15.59
C ARG A 192 14.89 -16.55 14.59
N ARG A 193 15.12 -17.79 14.16
CA ARG A 193 16.07 -18.10 13.08
C ARG A 193 15.34 -18.28 11.76
N LEU A 194 15.89 -17.68 10.70
CA LEU A 194 15.40 -17.84 9.35
C LEU A 194 15.73 -19.25 8.84
N LYS A 195 14.73 -19.93 8.28
CA LYS A 195 14.92 -21.13 7.47
C LYS A 195 14.93 -20.72 6.00
N PRO A 196 16.10 -20.64 5.33
CA PRO A 196 16.14 -20.26 3.92
C PRO A 196 15.46 -21.35 3.05
N PRO A 197 14.84 -20.97 1.93
CA PRO A 197 14.28 -21.95 1.01
C PRO A 197 15.38 -22.87 0.47
N ALA A 198 15.11 -24.17 0.46
CA ALA A 198 16.03 -25.14 -0.12
C ALA A 198 15.96 -25.09 -1.66
N ALA A 199 17.10 -24.94 -2.31
CA ALA A 199 17.26 -25.04 -3.75
C ALA A 199 18.64 -25.61 -4.08
N ALA A 200 18.66 -26.77 -4.72
CA ALA A 200 19.87 -27.41 -5.24
C ALA A 200 19.51 -28.26 -6.47
N PRO A 201 19.02 -27.63 -7.55
CA PRO A 201 18.60 -28.37 -8.74
C PRO A 201 19.81 -29.08 -9.36
N ARG A 202 19.65 -30.36 -9.72
CA ARG A 202 20.71 -31.14 -10.36
C ARG A 202 20.60 -31.03 -11.87
N ALA A 203 21.66 -30.59 -12.53
CA ALA A 203 21.77 -30.66 -13.97
C ALA A 203 22.20 -32.06 -14.41
N THR A 204 21.47 -32.62 -15.38
CA THR A 204 21.74 -33.96 -15.94
C THR A 204 21.75 -33.95 -17.48
N GLY A 205 21.45 -32.81 -18.10
CA GLY A 205 21.47 -32.64 -19.54
C GLY A 205 22.84 -32.19 -20.07
N GLY A 206 22.90 -31.99 -21.39
CA GLY A 206 24.07 -31.40 -22.05
C GLY A 206 24.22 -29.88 -21.76
N PRO A 207 25.25 -29.23 -22.33
CA PRO A 207 25.53 -27.82 -22.04
C PRO A 207 24.43 -26.86 -22.52
N ALA A 208 23.94 -25.98 -21.64
CA ALA A 208 22.91 -24.99 -21.94
C ALA A 208 23.32 -24.02 -23.07
N ALA A 209 24.62 -23.71 -23.18
CA ALA A 209 25.18 -22.86 -24.23
C ALA A 209 25.02 -23.43 -25.66
N LYS A 210 24.70 -24.73 -25.82
CA LYS A 210 24.37 -25.31 -27.12
C LYS A 210 22.88 -25.15 -27.47
N ALA A 211 22.03 -24.86 -26.50
CA ALA A 211 20.58 -24.78 -26.67
C ALA A 211 20.09 -23.35 -26.95
N VAL A 212 20.75 -22.34 -26.37
CA VAL A 212 20.38 -20.94 -26.55
C VAL A 212 21.61 -20.02 -26.51
N ALA A 213 21.57 -18.92 -27.26
CA ALA A 213 22.50 -17.81 -27.14
C ALA A 213 21.84 -16.60 -26.47
N VAL A 214 22.55 -15.93 -25.55
CA VAL A 214 22.07 -14.67 -24.93
C VAL A 214 23.07 -13.56 -25.27
N ARG A 215 22.57 -12.43 -25.76
CA ARG A 215 23.36 -11.24 -26.07
C ARG A 215 22.73 -10.03 -25.43
N ASN A 216 23.56 -9.22 -24.78
CA ASN A 216 23.12 -8.00 -24.12
C ASN A 216 23.77 -6.77 -24.77
N HIS A 217 22.94 -5.97 -25.44
CA HIS A 217 23.36 -4.75 -26.12
C HIS A 217 23.20 -3.50 -25.25
N ASP A 218 22.63 -3.62 -24.06
CA ASP A 218 22.49 -2.52 -23.10
C ASP A 218 22.79 -2.98 -21.66
N PRO A 219 24.08 -3.21 -21.32
CA PRO A 219 24.47 -3.63 -19.97
C PRO A 219 24.16 -2.60 -18.88
N ALA A 220 23.93 -1.32 -19.23
CA ALA A 220 23.53 -0.31 -18.25
C ALA A 220 22.08 -0.51 -17.80
N ALA A 221 21.18 -0.83 -18.74
CA ALA A 221 19.77 -1.06 -18.44
C ALA A 221 19.46 -2.49 -18.01
N CYS A 222 20.29 -3.46 -18.38
CA CYS A 222 20.25 -4.83 -17.88
C CYS A 222 21.65 -5.24 -17.39
N PRO A 223 21.99 -4.97 -16.11
CA PRO A 223 23.32 -5.28 -15.58
C PRO A 223 23.68 -6.76 -15.60
N ARG A 224 22.69 -7.65 -15.44
CA ARG A 224 22.88 -9.10 -15.50
C ARG A 224 21.60 -9.81 -15.94
N TYR A 225 21.76 -10.78 -16.81
CA TYR A 225 20.72 -11.68 -17.31
C TYR A 225 21.23 -13.12 -17.24
N VAL A 226 20.44 -14.01 -16.66
CA VAL A 226 20.73 -15.43 -16.49
C VAL A 226 19.63 -16.24 -17.17
N ALA A 227 20.02 -17.07 -18.13
CA ALA A 227 19.15 -18.04 -18.78
C ALA A 227 19.50 -19.46 -18.37
N ARG A 228 18.50 -20.22 -17.91
CA ARG A 228 18.60 -21.67 -17.66
C ARG A 228 17.63 -22.40 -18.59
N VAL A 229 17.99 -23.59 -19.04
CA VAL A 229 17.17 -24.36 -19.99
C VAL A 229 16.76 -25.69 -19.38
N ILE A 230 15.46 -26.01 -19.46
CA ILE A 230 14.93 -27.32 -19.06
C ILE A 230 14.19 -27.91 -20.26
N THR A 231 14.56 -29.12 -20.65
CA THR A 231 13.95 -29.83 -21.80
C THR A 231 13.03 -30.94 -21.34
N GLY A 232 12.00 -31.26 -22.12
CA GLY A 232 11.06 -32.33 -21.84
C GLY A 232 10.17 -32.11 -20.61
N VAL A 233 9.82 -30.85 -20.30
CA VAL A 233 8.83 -30.53 -19.26
C VAL A 233 7.43 -30.95 -19.72
N LYS A 234 6.55 -31.25 -18.77
CA LYS A 234 5.13 -31.50 -19.01
C LYS A 234 4.29 -30.37 -18.43
N VAL A 235 3.67 -29.58 -19.30
CA VAL A 235 2.75 -28.52 -18.87
C VAL A 235 1.44 -29.14 -18.38
N GLY A 236 1.00 -28.70 -17.19
CA GLY A 236 -0.25 -29.16 -16.59
C GLY A 236 -0.67 -28.28 -15.41
N PRO A 237 -1.75 -28.65 -14.72
CA PRO A 237 -2.13 -28.00 -13.48
C PRO A 237 -1.01 -28.11 -12.44
N SER A 238 -0.78 -27.03 -11.70
CA SER A 238 0.15 -27.01 -10.56
C SER A 238 -0.26 -28.02 -9.48
N PRO A 239 0.66 -28.55 -8.67
CA PRO A 239 0.28 -29.37 -7.52
C PRO A 239 -0.56 -28.57 -6.52
N GLU A 240 -1.36 -29.27 -5.72
CA GLU A 240 -2.33 -28.65 -4.79
C GLU A 240 -1.67 -27.67 -3.82
N TRP A 241 -0.49 -28.04 -3.28
CA TRP A 241 0.23 -27.19 -2.33
C TRP A 241 0.59 -25.82 -2.93
N LEU A 242 1.02 -25.80 -4.20
CA LEU A 242 1.40 -24.58 -4.92
C LEU A 242 0.18 -23.72 -5.21
N GLN A 243 -0.90 -24.34 -5.70
CA GLN A 243 -2.16 -23.64 -5.94
C GLN A 243 -2.73 -23.04 -4.64
N ARG A 244 -2.64 -23.78 -3.53
CA ARG A 244 -3.14 -23.34 -2.22
C ARG A 244 -2.40 -22.07 -1.75
N ARG A 245 -1.07 -22.04 -1.87
CA ARG A 245 -0.23 -20.89 -1.52
C ARG A 245 -0.56 -19.65 -2.38
N LEU A 246 -0.67 -19.82 -3.69
CA LEU A 246 -1.00 -18.72 -4.61
C LEU A 246 -2.42 -18.17 -4.36
N ARG A 247 -3.42 -19.04 -4.19
CA ARG A 247 -4.79 -18.60 -3.86
C ARG A 247 -4.87 -17.85 -2.53
N ALA A 248 -4.08 -18.26 -1.54
CA ALA A 248 -4.06 -17.60 -0.23
C ALA A 248 -3.72 -16.10 -0.33
N ILE A 249 -2.89 -15.72 -1.32
CA ILE A 249 -2.51 -14.33 -1.57
C ILE A 249 -3.32 -13.67 -2.69
N GLY A 250 -4.43 -14.30 -3.12
CA GLY A 250 -5.32 -13.76 -4.15
C GLY A 250 -4.85 -13.96 -5.59
N GLN A 251 -3.80 -14.75 -5.83
CA GLN A 251 -3.36 -15.11 -7.18
C GLN A 251 -4.25 -16.22 -7.76
N ILE A 252 -4.40 -16.21 -9.09
CA ILE A 252 -5.17 -17.23 -9.82
C ILE A 252 -4.17 -18.21 -10.44
N PRO A 253 -4.12 -19.48 -9.97
CA PRO A 253 -3.26 -20.50 -10.55
C PRO A 253 -3.54 -20.70 -12.05
N ARG A 254 -2.49 -20.88 -12.86
CA ARG A 254 -2.57 -21.00 -14.31
C ARG A 254 -2.09 -22.35 -14.81
N ASN A 255 -0.82 -22.65 -14.62
CA ASN A 255 -0.18 -23.93 -14.91
C ASN A 255 1.11 -24.04 -14.09
N ASN A 256 1.64 -25.25 -13.97
CA ASN A 256 2.84 -25.54 -13.16
C ASN A 256 4.03 -24.62 -13.47
N LEU A 257 4.26 -24.22 -14.72
CA LEU A 257 5.38 -23.34 -15.08
C LEU A 257 5.16 -21.88 -14.67
N VAL A 258 4.01 -21.30 -15.03
CA VAL A 258 3.66 -19.90 -14.69
C VAL A 258 3.48 -19.73 -13.18
N ASP A 259 2.95 -20.75 -12.52
CA ASP A 259 2.76 -20.71 -11.08
C ASP A 259 4.10 -20.83 -10.33
N CYS A 260 5.09 -21.55 -10.88
CA CYS A 260 6.46 -21.55 -10.33
C CYS A 260 7.10 -20.16 -10.39
N THR A 261 6.97 -19.42 -11.50
CA THR A 261 7.52 -18.06 -11.60
C THR A 261 6.83 -17.10 -10.63
N ASN A 262 5.49 -17.16 -10.53
CA ASN A 262 4.73 -16.40 -9.54
C ASN A 262 5.10 -16.79 -8.10
N PHE A 263 5.33 -18.07 -7.83
CA PHE A 263 5.75 -18.51 -6.51
C PHE A 263 7.10 -17.93 -6.12
N VAL A 264 8.10 -17.98 -6.99
CA VAL A 264 9.42 -17.37 -6.74
C VAL A 264 9.32 -15.86 -6.54
N LEU A 265 8.47 -15.18 -7.33
CA LEU A 265 8.18 -13.75 -7.19
C LEU A 265 7.68 -13.40 -5.77
N PHE A 266 6.75 -14.19 -5.23
CA PHE A 266 6.19 -13.94 -3.89
C PHE A 266 7.01 -14.56 -2.75
N GLU A 267 7.81 -15.59 -3.01
CA GLU A 267 8.71 -16.22 -2.05
C GLU A 267 9.95 -15.36 -1.81
N LEU A 268 10.67 -15.02 -2.88
CA LEU A 268 11.97 -14.36 -2.85
C LEU A 268 11.92 -12.87 -3.22
N GLY A 269 10.84 -12.40 -3.84
CA GLY A 269 10.75 -11.01 -4.31
C GLY A 269 11.44 -10.77 -5.64
N HIS A 270 11.90 -11.84 -6.28
CA HIS A 270 12.62 -11.79 -7.54
C HIS A 270 11.67 -12.14 -8.69
N PRO A 271 11.35 -11.19 -9.59
CA PRO A 271 10.54 -11.52 -10.75
C PRO A 271 11.31 -12.39 -11.74
N THR A 272 10.68 -13.48 -12.16
CA THR A 272 11.22 -14.41 -13.15
C THR A 272 10.22 -14.63 -14.27
N HIS A 273 10.69 -15.16 -15.39
CA HIS A 273 9.85 -15.50 -16.52
C HIS A 273 10.22 -16.85 -17.14
N VAL A 274 9.30 -17.42 -17.90
CA VAL A 274 9.49 -18.68 -18.62
C VAL A 274 9.00 -18.52 -20.05
N PHE A 275 9.89 -18.77 -21.01
CA PHE A 275 9.56 -18.78 -22.42
C PHE A 275 9.45 -20.20 -22.95
N ASP A 276 8.56 -20.41 -23.92
CA ASP A 276 8.58 -21.60 -24.76
C ASP A 276 9.78 -21.54 -25.71
N LEU A 277 10.79 -22.39 -25.48
CA LEU A 277 12.03 -22.39 -26.27
C LEU A 277 11.79 -22.77 -27.73
N GLY A 278 10.77 -23.58 -28.02
CA GLY A 278 10.40 -23.97 -29.38
C GLY A 278 9.85 -22.80 -30.21
N THR A 279 9.33 -21.77 -29.55
CA THR A 279 8.77 -20.58 -30.21
C THR A 279 9.79 -19.44 -30.40
N LEU A 280 10.90 -19.46 -29.66
CA LEU A 280 11.97 -18.46 -29.75
C LEU A 280 12.71 -18.56 -31.08
N ARG A 281 12.60 -17.53 -31.93
CA ARG A 281 13.25 -17.52 -33.24
C ARG A 281 14.76 -17.42 -33.11
N GLY A 282 15.47 -18.26 -33.85
CA GLY A 282 16.93 -18.37 -33.80
C GLY A 282 17.49 -18.98 -32.51
N LYS A 283 16.65 -19.44 -31.56
CA LYS A 283 17.07 -19.88 -30.22
C LYS A 283 18.04 -18.88 -29.57
N ALA A 284 17.68 -17.60 -29.64
CA ALA A 284 18.48 -16.51 -29.14
C ALA A 284 17.64 -15.56 -28.30
N ILE A 285 18.28 -14.92 -27.33
CA ILE A 285 17.77 -13.80 -26.56
C ILE A 285 18.67 -12.59 -26.84
N GLU A 286 18.06 -11.51 -27.27
CA GLU A 286 18.68 -10.24 -27.59
C GLU A 286 18.10 -9.16 -26.65
N ILE A 287 18.86 -8.77 -25.63
CA ILE A 287 18.48 -7.67 -24.72
C ILE A 287 18.90 -6.36 -25.38
N ARG A 288 17.92 -5.57 -25.80
CA ARG A 288 18.16 -4.34 -26.57
C ARG A 288 17.06 -3.32 -26.37
N ARG A 289 17.28 -2.11 -26.89
CA ARG A 289 16.23 -1.10 -27.00
C ARG A 289 15.25 -1.47 -28.11
N ALA A 290 13.97 -1.19 -27.86
CA ALA A 290 12.91 -1.26 -28.85
C ALA A 290 13.24 -0.32 -30.01
N ARG A 291 12.95 -0.77 -31.23
CA ARG A 291 12.97 0.09 -32.41
C ARG A 291 11.69 0.92 -32.39
N LYS A 292 11.77 2.11 -32.99
CA LYS A 292 10.59 2.96 -33.17
C LYS A 292 9.53 2.21 -33.99
N ASP A 293 8.28 2.31 -33.55
CA ASP A 293 7.10 1.70 -34.18
C ASP A 293 7.12 0.16 -34.19
N GLU A 294 7.99 -0.46 -33.37
CA GLU A 294 8.05 -1.91 -33.21
C GLU A 294 6.77 -2.41 -32.53
N ARG A 295 6.22 -3.54 -33.01
CA ARG A 295 4.95 -4.09 -32.50
C ARG A 295 5.18 -5.12 -31.42
N PHE A 296 4.36 -5.08 -30.38
CA PHE A 296 4.43 -6.01 -29.25
C PHE A 296 3.02 -6.36 -28.76
N LEU A 297 2.71 -7.66 -28.66
CA LEU A 297 1.47 -8.14 -28.05
C LEU A 297 1.76 -8.68 -26.65
N PRO A 298 1.35 -7.98 -25.58
CA PRO A 298 1.53 -8.46 -24.21
C PRO A 298 0.69 -9.71 -23.95
N ILE A 299 1.14 -10.57 -23.02
CA ILE A 299 0.36 -11.69 -22.53
C ILE A 299 -0.77 -11.20 -21.58
N GLY A 300 -1.98 -11.72 -21.77
CA GLY A 300 -3.12 -11.45 -20.88
C GLY A 300 -4.46 -11.47 -21.59
N GLU A 301 -5.52 -11.73 -20.84
CA GLU A 301 -6.89 -11.67 -21.36
C GLU A 301 -7.25 -10.22 -21.71
N GLY A 302 -7.77 -10.00 -22.92
CA GLY A 302 -8.09 -8.66 -23.43
C GLY A 302 -6.88 -7.79 -23.77
N ALA A 303 -5.67 -8.35 -23.81
CA ALA A 303 -4.48 -7.62 -24.22
C ALA A 303 -4.59 -7.15 -25.69
N GLN A 304 -4.14 -5.92 -25.95
CA GLN A 304 -4.10 -5.32 -27.28
C GLN A 304 -2.65 -5.17 -27.74
N GLU A 305 -2.44 -5.23 -29.05
CA GLU A 305 -1.13 -4.97 -29.65
C GLU A 305 -0.72 -3.52 -29.39
N LEU A 306 0.51 -3.35 -28.91
CA LEU A 306 1.13 -2.06 -28.61
C LEU A 306 2.12 -1.71 -29.71
N THR A 307 2.20 -0.41 -30.00
CA THR A 307 3.26 0.18 -30.82
C THR A 307 4.26 0.83 -29.88
N LEU A 308 5.51 0.36 -29.89
CA LEU A 308 6.56 0.85 -29.03
C LEU A 308 7.11 2.16 -29.58
N ALA A 309 7.33 3.16 -28.72
CA ALA A 309 7.81 4.47 -29.14
C ALA A 309 9.29 4.44 -29.54
N GLY A 310 10.03 3.42 -29.08
CA GLY A 310 11.46 3.29 -29.23
C GLY A 310 12.18 3.75 -27.96
N GLY A 311 13.22 3.00 -27.58
CA GLY A 311 13.99 3.27 -26.37
C GLY A 311 13.49 2.54 -25.11
N GLU A 312 12.32 1.91 -25.13
CA GLU A 312 11.96 0.92 -24.11
C GLU A 312 12.94 -0.25 -24.14
N LEU A 313 13.35 -0.77 -22.98
CA LEU A 313 14.17 -1.99 -22.96
C LEU A 313 13.27 -3.21 -23.23
N VAL A 314 13.65 -4.03 -24.21
CA VAL A 314 12.94 -5.25 -24.57
C VAL A 314 13.86 -6.46 -24.50
N ILE A 315 13.25 -7.59 -24.17
CA ILE A 315 13.84 -8.91 -24.43
C ILE A 315 13.31 -9.33 -25.79
N ALA A 316 14.19 -9.51 -26.77
CA ALA A 316 13.83 -9.92 -28.11
C ALA A 316 14.39 -11.31 -28.43
N ASP A 317 13.79 -12.00 -29.38
CA ASP A 317 14.44 -13.10 -30.08
C ASP A 317 15.20 -12.54 -31.31
N ALA A 318 15.63 -13.42 -32.23
CA ALA A 318 16.35 -12.99 -33.43
C ALA A 318 15.53 -12.06 -34.36
N GLU A 319 14.20 -12.03 -34.24
CA GLU A 319 13.30 -11.35 -35.18
C GLU A 319 12.48 -10.23 -34.53
N ARG A 320 12.06 -10.38 -33.27
CA ARG A 320 10.98 -9.56 -32.68
C ARG A 320 11.07 -9.45 -31.15
N PRO A 321 10.41 -8.46 -30.52
CA PRO A 321 10.34 -8.38 -29.07
C PRO A 321 9.43 -9.47 -28.52
N VAL A 322 9.89 -10.14 -27.48
CA VAL A 322 9.18 -11.26 -26.81
C VAL A 322 8.80 -10.92 -25.37
N ALA A 323 9.38 -9.87 -24.78
CA ALA A 323 8.91 -9.26 -23.54
C ALA A 323 9.30 -7.78 -23.47
N ILE A 324 8.51 -6.98 -22.73
CA ILE A 324 8.97 -5.69 -22.21
C ILE A 324 9.73 -5.97 -20.92
N ALA A 325 11.02 -5.63 -20.91
CA ALA A 325 11.95 -6.01 -19.85
C ALA A 325 11.44 -5.56 -18.47
N GLY A 326 11.29 -6.50 -17.55
CA GLY A 326 10.80 -6.25 -16.19
C GLY A 326 9.33 -5.84 -16.07
N VAL A 327 8.57 -5.72 -17.17
CA VAL A 327 7.17 -5.26 -17.14
C VAL A 327 6.20 -6.38 -17.50
N LYS A 328 6.30 -6.96 -18.69
CA LYS A 328 5.31 -7.93 -19.16
C LYS A 328 5.88 -8.83 -20.26
N GLY A 329 5.65 -10.13 -20.15
CA GLY A 329 5.93 -11.08 -21.22
C GLY A 329 5.01 -10.91 -22.43
N GLY A 330 5.45 -11.35 -23.60
CA GLY A 330 4.69 -11.34 -24.84
C GLY A 330 3.92 -12.64 -25.07
N ALA A 331 2.83 -12.54 -25.85
CA ALA A 331 2.01 -13.70 -26.18
C ALA A 331 2.69 -14.69 -27.14
N ALA A 332 3.63 -14.21 -27.99
CA ALA A 332 4.25 -15.01 -29.05
C ALA A 332 5.16 -16.14 -28.54
N THR A 333 5.66 -16.03 -27.31
CA THR A 333 6.57 -16.98 -26.68
C THR A 333 6.04 -17.50 -25.34
N ALA A 334 4.75 -17.30 -25.11
CA ALA A 334 4.07 -17.75 -23.91
C ALA A 334 4.01 -19.28 -23.88
N VAL A 335 4.17 -19.85 -22.69
CA VAL A 335 3.99 -21.30 -22.49
C VAL A 335 2.55 -21.71 -22.79
N THR A 336 2.40 -22.81 -23.51
CA THR A 336 1.12 -23.41 -23.89
C THR A 336 1.06 -24.87 -23.41
N ALA A 337 -0.07 -25.54 -23.60
CA ALA A 337 -0.19 -26.97 -23.30
C ALA A 337 0.77 -27.85 -24.12
N GLY A 338 1.26 -27.35 -25.27
CA GLY A 338 2.19 -28.06 -26.14
C GLY A 338 3.67 -27.78 -25.87
N THR A 339 3.99 -26.88 -24.94
CA THR A 339 5.38 -26.53 -24.63
C THR A 339 6.09 -27.71 -23.96
N THR A 340 7.25 -28.10 -24.51
CA THR A 340 8.09 -29.18 -23.99
C THR A 340 9.45 -28.71 -23.51
N ASP A 341 10.01 -27.67 -24.12
CA ASP A 341 11.31 -27.13 -23.77
C ASP A 341 11.16 -25.66 -23.38
N VAL A 342 11.80 -25.28 -22.28
CA VAL A 342 11.61 -23.95 -21.69
C VAL A 342 12.93 -23.26 -21.40
N LEU A 343 12.92 -21.94 -21.59
CA LEU A 343 13.97 -21.05 -21.12
C LEU A 343 13.46 -20.28 -19.90
N LEU A 344 14.18 -20.40 -18.79
CA LEU A 344 13.95 -19.64 -17.57
C LEU A 344 14.73 -18.34 -17.65
N GLU A 345 14.05 -17.21 -17.54
CA GLU A 345 14.62 -15.87 -17.45
C GLU A 345 14.69 -15.42 -15.99
N ILE A 346 15.90 -15.04 -15.57
CA ILE A 346 16.16 -14.38 -14.30
C ILE A 346 17.10 -13.21 -14.59
N ALA A 347 16.70 -11.99 -14.25
CA ALA A 347 17.41 -10.79 -14.68
C ALA A 347 17.34 -9.66 -13.63
N ALA A 348 18.32 -8.76 -13.70
CA ALA A 348 18.25 -7.46 -13.06
C ALA A 348 18.12 -6.38 -14.14
N PHE A 349 17.22 -5.42 -13.90
CA PHE A 349 16.98 -4.29 -14.79
C PHE A 349 17.13 -2.97 -14.04
N ASP A 350 17.50 -1.91 -14.76
CA ASP A 350 17.51 -0.56 -14.22
C ASP A 350 16.09 -0.13 -13.79
N PRO A 351 15.87 0.23 -12.51
CA PRO A 351 14.56 0.61 -11.99
C PRO A 351 13.94 1.80 -12.71
N VAL A 352 14.76 2.74 -13.20
CA VAL A 352 14.29 3.94 -13.90
C VAL A 352 13.77 3.57 -15.29
N ALA A 353 14.50 2.75 -16.04
CA ALA A 353 14.09 2.23 -17.33
C ALA A 353 12.78 1.43 -17.23
N VAL A 354 12.64 0.55 -16.23
CA VAL A 354 11.40 -0.21 -16.01
C VAL A 354 10.23 0.72 -15.69
N ARG A 355 10.43 1.70 -14.81
CA ARG A 355 9.40 2.69 -14.46
C ARG A 355 8.97 3.53 -15.67
N ALA A 356 9.92 3.95 -16.50
CA ALA A 356 9.65 4.72 -17.71
C ALA A 356 8.80 3.90 -18.70
N SER A 357 9.18 2.65 -18.97
CA SER A 357 8.42 1.74 -19.84
C SER A 357 7.02 1.44 -19.30
N SER A 358 6.91 1.11 -18.00
CA SER A 358 5.65 0.83 -17.29
C SER A 358 4.66 2.00 -17.42
N ARG A 359 5.11 3.23 -17.15
CA ARG A 359 4.28 4.44 -17.25
C ARG A 359 3.96 4.85 -18.68
N GLY A 360 4.97 4.81 -19.57
CA GLY A 360 4.81 5.18 -20.98
C GLY A 360 3.80 4.30 -21.70
N LEU A 361 3.87 2.98 -21.46
CA LEU A 361 2.97 1.99 -22.05
C LEU A 361 1.65 1.82 -21.28
N ARG A 362 1.48 2.51 -20.14
CA ARG A 362 0.36 2.32 -19.20
C ARG A 362 0.16 0.84 -18.81
N LEU A 363 1.26 0.09 -18.71
CA LEU A 363 1.32 -1.32 -18.34
C LEU A 363 2.00 -1.48 -16.98
N SER A 364 1.28 -2.03 -16.01
CA SER A 364 1.85 -2.34 -14.68
C SER A 364 1.63 -3.80 -14.34
N SER A 365 2.58 -4.41 -13.64
CA SER A 365 2.51 -5.81 -13.17
C SER A 365 3.18 -5.97 -11.80
N ASP A 366 2.99 -7.13 -11.17
CA ASP A 366 3.71 -7.49 -9.95
C ASP A 366 5.24 -7.51 -10.15
N SER A 367 5.69 -7.78 -11.38
CA SER A 367 7.10 -7.73 -11.78
C SER A 367 7.60 -6.29 -11.86
N SER A 368 6.89 -5.41 -12.57
CA SER A 368 7.30 -4.01 -12.70
C SER A 368 7.36 -3.33 -11.34
N TYR A 369 6.38 -3.61 -10.47
CA TYR A 369 6.32 -3.05 -9.12
C TYR A 369 7.58 -3.34 -8.28
N ARG A 370 8.18 -4.53 -8.44
CA ARG A 370 9.41 -4.94 -7.75
C ARG A 370 10.66 -4.42 -8.43
N PHE A 371 10.78 -4.54 -9.76
CA PHE A 371 11.92 -3.99 -10.47
C PHE A 371 12.04 -2.46 -10.34
N GLU A 372 10.93 -1.73 -10.28
CA GLU A 372 10.91 -0.29 -10.00
C GLU A 372 11.41 0.09 -8.58
N ARG A 373 11.49 -0.89 -7.69
CA ARG A 373 12.06 -0.79 -6.33
C ARG A 373 13.39 -1.52 -6.20
N GLY A 374 13.96 -1.93 -7.34
CA GLY A 374 15.27 -2.53 -7.49
C GLY A 374 15.37 -4.00 -7.09
N VAL A 375 16.17 -4.71 -7.87
CA VAL A 375 16.55 -6.11 -7.68
C VAL A 375 18.05 -6.21 -7.97
N HIS A 376 18.83 -6.68 -7.00
CA HIS A 376 20.28 -6.67 -7.13
C HIS A 376 20.80 -7.83 -8.00
N PRO A 377 21.77 -7.60 -8.91
CA PRO A 377 22.37 -8.64 -9.77
C PRO A 377 22.92 -9.90 -9.06
N ALA A 378 23.28 -9.76 -7.78
CA ALA A 378 23.81 -10.84 -6.97
C ALA A 378 22.74 -11.80 -6.42
N GLU A 379 21.45 -11.45 -6.53
CA GLU A 379 20.33 -12.29 -6.05
C GLU A 379 19.82 -13.26 -7.14
N LEU A 380 20.33 -13.16 -8.39
CA LEU A 380 19.81 -13.92 -9.54
C LEU A 380 20.05 -15.43 -9.37
N ASP A 381 21.21 -15.84 -8.87
CA ASP A 381 21.57 -17.27 -8.81
C ASP A 381 20.64 -18.05 -7.88
N ALA A 382 20.35 -17.49 -6.70
CA ALA A 382 19.41 -18.08 -5.76
C ALA A 382 17.98 -18.18 -6.34
N ALA A 383 17.54 -17.15 -7.08
CA ALA A 383 16.24 -17.16 -7.75
C ALA A 383 16.19 -18.17 -8.91
N ALA A 384 17.27 -18.28 -9.68
CA ALA A 384 17.39 -19.22 -10.80
C ALA A 384 17.38 -20.67 -10.31
N ASP A 385 18.14 -20.97 -9.25
CA ASP A 385 18.17 -22.32 -8.68
C ASP A 385 16.83 -22.69 -8.04
N ARG A 386 16.17 -21.74 -7.37
CA ARG A 386 14.84 -21.97 -6.80
C ARG A 386 13.79 -22.21 -7.87
N LEU A 387 13.78 -21.41 -8.94
CA LEU A 387 12.85 -21.60 -10.05
C LEU A 387 13.08 -22.94 -10.75
N ALA A 388 14.33 -23.28 -11.06
CA ALA A 388 14.65 -24.54 -11.70
C ALA A 388 14.26 -25.75 -10.84
N ALA A 389 14.50 -25.69 -9.51
CA ALA A 389 14.09 -26.75 -8.60
C ALA A 389 12.56 -26.95 -8.61
N LEU A 390 11.79 -25.87 -8.56
CA LEU A 390 10.33 -25.92 -8.60
C LEU A 390 9.79 -26.44 -9.94
N VAL A 391 10.39 -26.04 -11.06
CA VAL A 391 9.98 -26.54 -12.38
C VAL A 391 10.27 -28.04 -12.50
N LEU A 392 11.45 -28.50 -12.06
CA LEU A 392 11.78 -29.93 -12.05
C LEU A 392 10.84 -30.74 -11.15
N GLU A 393 10.49 -30.22 -9.97
CA GLU A 393 9.56 -30.86 -9.05
C GLU A 393 8.15 -30.97 -9.61
N THR A 394 7.66 -29.92 -10.28
CA THR A 394 6.24 -29.80 -10.65
C THR A 394 5.94 -30.16 -12.10
N ALA A 395 6.91 -30.07 -12.99
CA ALA A 395 6.78 -30.32 -14.42
C ALA A 395 7.73 -31.41 -14.95
N GLY A 396 8.69 -31.87 -14.14
CA GLY A 396 9.72 -32.81 -14.56
C GLY A 396 10.71 -32.19 -15.55
N GLY A 397 11.19 -33.01 -16.49
CA GLY A 397 12.17 -32.60 -17.50
C GLY A 397 13.62 -32.79 -17.06
N THR A 398 14.54 -32.31 -17.89
CA THR A 398 15.98 -32.40 -17.71
C THR A 398 16.60 -31.02 -17.76
N LEU A 399 17.19 -30.59 -16.64
CA LEU A 399 17.94 -29.34 -16.57
C LEU A 399 19.27 -29.49 -17.30
N LEU A 400 19.53 -28.59 -18.25
CA LEU A 400 20.80 -28.51 -18.96
C LEU A 400 21.90 -27.96 -18.05
N ASP A 401 23.13 -28.38 -18.34
CA ASP A 401 24.31 -27.99 -17.56
C ASP A 401 24.70 -26.53 -17.80
N GLY A 402 25.00 -25.82 -16.70
CA GLY A 402 25.36 -24.41 -16.68
C GLY A 402 24.19 -23.43 -16.93
N ALA A 403 24.53 -22.14 -16.87
CA ALA A 403 23.67 -21.04 -17.26
C ALA A 403 24.26 -20.32 -18.46
N VAL A 404 23.42 -19.72 -19.31
CA VAL A 404 23.87 -18.78 -20.35
C VAL A 404 23.65 -17.38 -19.80
N GLU A 405 24.73 -16.64 -19.58
CA GLU A 405 24.71 -15.35 -18.91
C GLU A 405 25.14 -14.23 -19.86
N ALA A 406 24.57 -13.04 -19.66
CA ALA A 406 25.02 -11.81 -20.29
C ALA A 406 24.91 -10.64 -19.32
N GLY A 407 25.87 -9.71 -19.37
CA GLY A 407 25.91 -8.55 -18.47
C GLY A 407 27.32 -8.22 -18.00
N ALA A 408 27.38 -7.34 -17.01
CA ALA A 408 28.64 -6.94 -16.38
C ALA A 408 28.98 -7.84 -15.18
N PRO A 409 30.27 -7.95 -14.80
CA PRO A 409 30.66 -8.55 -13.54
C PRO A 409 29.95 -7.90 -12.35
N LEU A 410 29.69 -8.70 -11.31
CA LEU A 410 29.08 -8.17 -10.09
C LEU A 410 29.98 -7.10 -9.46
N PRO A 411 29.41 -5.97 -9.01
CA PRO A 411 30.17 -5.00 -8.25
C PRO A 411 30.63 -5.60 -6.92
N PRO A 412 31.73 -5.09 -6.32
CA PRO A 412 32.13 -5.50 -4.99
C PRO A 412 31.02 -5.21 -3.97
N ALA A 413 30.96 -6.03 -2.92
CA ALA A 413 30.01 -5.83 -1.84
C ALA A 413 30.18 -4.43 -1.24
N ARG A 414 29.07 -3.71 -1.05
CA ARG A 414 29.10 -2.37 -0.49
C ARG A 414 29.39 -2.44 1.00
N THR A 415 30.32 -1.62 1.47
CA THR A 415 30.57 -1.42 2.89
C THR A 415 30.15 -0.01 3.30
N VAL A 416 29.34 0.09 4.35
CA VAL A 416 28.93 1.37 4.95
C VAL A 416 29.43 1.40 6.39
N ARG A 417 29.96 2.54 6.79
CA ARG A 417 30.53 2.75 8.13
C ARG A 417 29.54 3.47 9.02
N VAL A 418 29.40 3.01 10.27
CA VAL A 418 28.57 3.66 11.30
C VAL A 418 29.36 3.92 12.57
N ARG A 419 29.24 5.14 13.10
CA ARG A 419 29.86 5.54 14.37
C ARG A 419 28.84 5.49 15.50
N PRO A 420 29.06 4.72 16.58
CA PRO A 420 28.20 4.72 17.75
C PRO A 420 27.97 6.12 18.35
N ALA A 421 28.99 7.00 18.31
CA ALA A 421 28.83 8.39 18.72
C ALA A 421 27.81 9.16 17.85
N ARG A 422 27.77 8.87 16.55
CA ARG A 422 26.80 9.48 15.63
C ARG A 422 25.39 8.95 15.88
N VAL A 423 25.24 7.64 16.13
CA VAL A 423 23.99 7.01 16.57
C VAL A 423 23.43 7.76 17.79
N ALA A 424 24.23 7.90 18.84
CA ALA A 424 23.82 8.58 20.08
C ALA A 424 23.44 10.05 19.84
N SER A 425 24.21 10.76 19.00
CA SER A 425 23.92 12.18 18.70
C SER A 425 22.60 12.38 17.96
N LEU A 426 22.22 11.45 17.09
CA LEU A 426 21.02 11.54 16.27
C LEU A 426 19.77 11.06 17.00
N LEU A 427 19.88 9.94 17.72
CA LEU A 427 18.78 9.40 18.50
C LEU A 427 18.56 10.15 19.82
N GLY A 428 19.54 10.96 20.25
CA GLY A 428 19.46 11.71 21.50
C GLY A 428 19.57 10.84 22.75
N THR A 429 19.92 9.56 22.60
CA THR A 429 20.13 8.59 23.67
C THR A 429 21.32 7.68 23.32
N PRO A 430 22.23 7.39 24.27
CA PRO A 430 23.32 6.45 24.02
C PRO A 430 22.79 5.00 23.91
N ILE A 431 23.22 4.28 22.88
CA ILE A 431 22.97 2.85 22.72
C ILE A 431 24.31 2.11 22.88
N PRO A 432 24.41 1.07 23.73
CA PRO A 432 25.63 0.28 23.88
C PRO A 432 26.13 -0.26 22.53
N VAL A 433 27.45 -0.22 22.32
CA VAL A 433 28.07 -0.64 21.04
C VAL A 433 27.71 -2.08 20.70
N GLU A 434 27.65 -2.95 21.70
CA GLU A 434 27.29 -4.36 21.53
C GLU A 434 25.85 -4.51 21.05
N GLU A 435 24.95 -3.61 21.44
CA GLU A 435 23.56 -3.61 20.96
C GLU A 435 23.47 -3.12 19.51
N VAL A 436 24.24 -2.09 19.15
CA VAL A 436 24.37 -1.64 17.75
C VAL A 436 24.87 -2.77 16.86
N VAL A 437 25.93 -3.47 17.28
CA VAL A 437 26.48 -4.63 16.55
C VAL A 437 25.44 -5.73 16.43
N ARG A 438 24.78 -6.13 17.53
CA ARG A 438 23.73 -7.17 17.48
C ARG A 438 22.59 -6.81 16.54
N ALA A 439 22.11 -5.57 16.58
CA ALA A 439 21.01 -5.11 15.73
C ALA A 439 21.36 -5.25 14.24
N LEU A 440 22.54 -4.76 13.85
CA LEU A 440 23.01 -4.82 12.47
C LEU A 440 23.34 -6.24 12.01
N ASP A 441 23.91 -7.07 12.88
CA ASP A 441 24.21 -8.47 12.59
C ASP A 441 22.94 -9.27 12.31
N THR A 442 21.90 -9.08 13.14
CA THR A 442 20.63 -9.79 13.00
C THR A 442 19.93 -9.46 11.67
N LEU A 443 20.13 -8.25 11.14
CA LEU A 443 19.62 -7.83 9.84
C LEU A 443 20.49 -8.31 8.65
N GLY A 444 21.66 -8.87 8.94
CA GLY A 444 22.59 -9.44 7.97
C GLY A 444 23.62 -8.45 7.42
N PHE A 445 23.93 -7.38 8.14
CA PHE A 445 24.92 -6.37 7.74
C PHE A 445 26.38 -6.76 8.06
N SER A 446 26.62 -7.95 8.62
CA SER A 446 27.97 -8.47 8.96
C SER A 446 28.89 -7.42 9.62
N PRO A 447 28.47 -6.82 10.75
CA PRO A 447 29.19 -5.70 11.37
C PRO A 447 30.56 -6.11 11.92
N VAL A 448 31.59 -5.33 11.59
CA VAL A 448 32.96 -5.51 12.08
C VAL A 448 33.41 -4.26 12.83
N PRO A 449 33.61 -4.32 14.16
CA PRO A 449 34.18 -3.21 14.92
C PRO A 449 35.58 -2.83 14.44
N ARG A 450 35.81 -1.53 14.21
CA ARG A 450 37.06 -0.93 13.73
C ARG A 450 37.33 0.39 14.44
N GLY A 451 38.00 0.32 15.59
CA GLY A 451 38.31 1.49 16.41
C GLY A 451 37.05 2.11 17.00
N ASP A 452 36.74 3.34 16.61
CA ASP A 452 35.58 4.13 17.08
C ASP A 452 34.33 3.96 16.19
N ALA A 453 34.38 3.07 15.20
CA ALA A 453 33.30 2.83 14.25
C ALA A 453 33.10 1.34 13.97
N ILE A 454 32.03 1.02 13.26
CA ILE A 454 31.67 -0.33 12.82
C ILE A 454 31.55 -0.28 11.31
N ASP A 455 32.27 -1.17 10.62
CA ASP A 455 32.15 -1.35 9.17
C ASP A 455 31.13 -2.45 8.90
N CYS A 456 30.13 -2.16 8.07
CA CYS A 456 29.01 -3.05 7.79
C CYS A 456 28.96 -3.39 6.31
N THR A 457 28.99 -4.68 5.97
CA THR A 457 28.78 -5.17 4.60
C THR A 457 27.29 -5.24 4.31
N VAL A 458 26.83 -4.41 3.37
CA VAL A 458 25.42 -4.32 2.99
C VAL A 458 25.00 -5.57 2.22
N PRO A 459 23.97 -6.30 2.66
CA PRO A 459 23.48 -7.45 1.91
C PRO A 459 22.84 -6.98 0.58
N PRO A 460 23.04 -7.70 -0.54
CA PRO A 460 22.62 -7.24 -1.87
C PRO A 460 21.16 -6.79 -1.99
N ARG A 461 20.24 -7.50 -1.33
CA ARG A 461 18.81 -7.12 -1.22
C ARG A 461 18.53 -5.73 -0.63
N ARG A 462 19.42 -5.16 0.20
CA ARG A 462 19.25 -3.85 0.86
C ARG A 462 19.85 -2.73 0.03
N ILE A 463 19.25 -2.49 -1.14
CA ILE A 463 19.69 -1.46 -2.08
C ILE A 463 19.54 -0.03 -1.52
N ASP A 464 18.70 0.14 -0.50
CA ASP A 464 18.38 1.40 0.16
C ASP A 464 19.50 1.88 1.09
N VAL A 465 20.42 1.00 1.48
CA VAL A 465 21.50 1.31 2.42
C VAL A 465 22.75 1.75 1.66
N GLU A 466 23.03 3.05 1.71
CA GLU A 466 24.17 3.66 1.01
C GLU A 466 25.05 4.50 1.94
N ARG A 467 24.52 4.92 3.09
CA ARG A 467 25.12 5.92 3.98
C ARG A 467 24.97 5.53 5.43
N GLU A 468 25.80 6.15 6.28
CA GLU A 468 25.75 5.97 7.73
C GLU A 468 24.35 6.17 8.32
N ILE A 469 23.60 7.19 7.86
CA ILE A 469 22.25 7.47 8.38
C ILE A 469 21.27 6.32 8.16
N ASP A 470 21.44 5.56 7.07
CA ASP A 470 20.58 4.45 6.73
C ASP A 470 20.81 3.28 7.71
N LEU A 471 22.06 3.05 8.15
CA LEU A 471 22.35 2.11 9.24
C LEU A 471 21.83 2.59 10.60
N ILE A 472 21.84 3.90 10.85
CA ILE A 472 21.32 4.49 12.10
C ILE A 472 19.80 4.30 12.19
N GLU A 473 19.08 4.41 11.08
CA GLU A 473 17.66 4.05 10.99
C GLU A 473 17.43 2.59 11.38
N GLU A 474 18.21 1.65 10.83
CA GLU A 474 18.10 0.23 11.15
C GLU A 474 18.36 -0.06 12.63
N VAL A 475 19.37 0.58 13.22
CA VAL A 475 19.67 0.47 14.65
C VAL A 475 18.50 0.99 15.50
N CYS A 476 17.96 2.16 15.16
CA CYS A 476 16.81 2.73 15.86
C CYS A 476 15.59 1.82 15.81
N ARG A 477 15.32 1.24 14.62
CA ARG A 477 14.19 0.36 14.36
C ARG A 477 14.24 -0.93 15.18
N ILE A 478 15.40 -1.58 15.23
CA ILE A 478 15.61 -2.79 16.04
C ILE A 478 15.66 -2.48 17.54
N HIS A 479 16.25 -1.36 17.94
CA HIS A 479 16.22 -0.90 19.32
C HIS A 479 14.78 -0.63 19.79
N GLY A 480 13.94 -0.13 18.88
CA GLY A 480 12.55 0.21 19.09
C GLY A 480 12.37 1.73 19.26
N LEU A 481 11.56 2.34 18.40
CA LEU A 481 11.30 3.79 18.44
C LEU A 481 10.70 4.23 19.78
N ASP A 482 9.89 3.39 20.42
CA ASP A 482 9.25 3.69 21.71
C ASP A 482 10.27 3.86 22.86
N ARG A 483 11.51 3.38 22.69
CA ARG A 483 12.59 3.55 23.67
C ARG A 483 13.35 4.86 23.49
N VAL A 484 13.16 5.55 22.37
CA VAL A 484 13.80 6.85 22.13
C VAL A 484 13.10 7.91 22.99
N PRO A 485 13.82 8.61 23.89
CA PRO A 485 13.20 9.52 24.83
C PRO A 485 12.62 10.74 24.13
N MET A 486 11.33 11.01 24.37
CA MET A 486 10.70 12.25 23.95
C MET A 486 11.09 13.38 24.91
N ARG A 487 11.67 14.46 24.38
CA ARG A 487 11.89 15.68 25.17
C ARG A 487 10.62 16.51 25.21
N GLU A 488 10.15 16.84 26.41
CA GLU A 488 8.94 17.66 26.60
C GLU A 488 9.17 19.14 26.27
N THR A 489 10.43 19.59 26.32
CA THR A 489 10.80 20.98 26.06
C THR A 489 11.82 21.07 24.93
N LEU A 490 11.62 22.06 24.07
CA LEU A 490 12.54 22.43 22.99
C LEU A 490 12.94 23.88 23.19
N ALA A 491 14.24 24.17 23.16
CA ALA A 491 14.72 25.54 23.16
C ALA A 491 14.47 26.15 21.78
N VAL A 492 13.51 27.08 21.70
CA VAL A 492 13.19 27.81 20.47
C VAL A 492 13.65 29.25 20.61
N ARG A 493 14.33 29.77 19.59
CA ARG A 493 14.62 31.20 19.49
C ARG A 493 13.37 31.91 18.95
N VAL A 494 12.74 32.75 19.77
CA VAL A 494 11.58 33.54 19.34
C VAL A 494 12.02 34.57 18.30
N ALA A 495 11.42 34.52 17.12
CA ALA A 495 11.53 35.55 16.10
C ALA A 495 10.28 36.45 16.12
N PRO A 496 10.40 37.75 15.80
CA PRO A 496 9.24 38.62 15.60
C PRO A 496 8.29 38.04 14.54
N VAL A 497 6.99 38.20 14.74
CA VAL A 497 6.00 37.79 13.72
C VAL A 497 6.16 38.67 12.49
N GLU A 498 6.45 38.06 11.36
CA GLU A 498 6.58 38.78 10.09
C GLU A 498 5.26 39.47 9.72
N PRO A 499 5.32 40.70 9.15
CA PRO A 499 4.12 41.40 8.67
C PRO A 499 3.25 40.59 7.71
N GLN A 500 3.88 39.71 6.92
CA GLN A 500 3.21 38.82 5.97
C GLN A 500 2.31 37.77 6.67
N VAL A 501 2.55 37.49 7.95
CA VAL A 501 1.74 36.57 8.76
C VAL A 501 0.73 37.34 9.61
N SER A 502 1.15 38.46 10.22
CA SER A 502 0.28 39.23 11.11
C SER A 502 -0.83 39.98 10.36
N ALA A 503 -0.55 40.53 9.17
CA ALA A 503 -1.53 41.30 8.40
C ALA A 503 -2.71 40.43 7.91
N PRO A 504 -2.52 39.26 7.26
CA PRO A 504 -3.64 38.39 6.89
C PRO A 504 -4.45 37.92 8.10
N ARG A 505 -3.80 37.66 9.24
CA ARG A 505 -4.49 37.29 10.48
C ARG A 505 -5.40 38.42 10.97
N ALA A 506 -4.90 39.65 11.01
CA ALA A 506 -5.69 40.82 11.41
C ALA A 506 -6.86 41.07 10.45
N LEU A 507 -6.62 40.98 9.14
CA LEU A 507 -7.65 41.15 8.12
C LEU A 507 -8.72 40.05 8.19
N LYS A 508 -8.33 38.80 8.45
CA LYS A 508 -9.25 37.69 8.67
C LYS A 508 -10.17 37.95 9.87
N SER A 509 -9.60 38.34 11.00
CA SER A 509 -10.38 38.68 12.20
C SER A 509 -11.35 39.83 11.93
N LEU A 510 -10.91 40.87 11.21
CA LEU A 510 -11.77 41.99 10.81
C LEU A 510 -12.93 41.52 9.92
N LEU A 511 -12.66 40.76 8.86
CA LEU A 511 -13.67 40.28 7.91
C LEU A 511 -14.70 39.38 8.59
N VAL A 512 -14.26 38.49 9.47
CA VAL A 512 -15.16 37.66 10.29
C VAL A 512 -16.04 38.54 11.20
N GLY A 513 -15.45 39.56 11.86
CA GLY A 513 -16.20 40.53 12.67
C GLY A 513 -17.24 41.33 11.86
N LEU A 514 -17.00 41.53 10.57
CA LEU A 514 -17.92 42.18 9.63
C LEU A 514 -18.97 41.22 9.02
N GLY A 515 -19.02 39.97 9.48
CA GLY A 515 -19.98 38.96 9.06
C GLY A 515 -19.62 38.27 7.74
N PHE A 516 -18.35 38.32 7.31
CA PHE A 516 -17.88 37.49 6.20
C PHE A 516 -17.54 36.08 6.67
N VAL A 517 -17.79 35.11 5.79
CA VAL A 517 -17.48 33.68 5.97
C VAL A 517 -16.22 33.37 5.17
N GLU A 518 -15.21 32.85 5.85
CA GLU A 518 -14.00 32.36 5.19
C GLU A 518 -14.34 31.11 4.36
N SER A 519 -13.88 31.09 3.11
CA SER A 519 -13.97 29.93 2.23
C SER A 519 -12.58 29.44 1.87
N VAL A 520 -12.41 28.12 1.75
CA VAL A 520 -11.20 27.50 1.23
C VAL A 520 -11.63 26.70 0.01
N THR A 521 -11.18 27.12 -1.17
CA THR A 521 -11.65 26.56 -2.43
C THR A 521 -10.53 25.89 -3.22
N HIS A 522 -10.90 25.01 -4.15
CA HIS A 522 -9.93 24.38 -5.03
C HIS A 522 -9.20 25.43 -5.87
N THR A 523 -7.88 25.25 -5.98
CA THR A 523 -7.02 26.12 -6.80
C THR A 523 -7.25 25.89 -8.29
N LEU A 524 -7.69 24.69 -8.67
CA LEU A 524 -8.07 24.34 -10.03
C LEU A 524 -9.52 24.73 -10.32
N VAL A 525 -9.72 25.39 -11.45
CA VAL A 525 -11.01 25.87 -11.95
C VAL A 525 -11.16 25.54 -13.43
N SER A 526 -12.37 25.71 -13.96
CA SER A 526 -12.62 25.56 -15.40
C SER A 526 -12.03 26.74 -16.17
N GLU A 527 -11.70 26.53 -17.45
CA GLU A 527 -11.28 27.62 -18.35
C GLU A 527 -12.34 28.74 -18.40
N ARG A 528 -13.61 28.36 -18.46
CA ARG A 528 -14.74 29.30 -18.46
C ARG A 528 -14.76 30.15 -17.19
N SER A 529 -14.49 29.56 -16.02
CA SER A 529 -14.44 30.28 -14.74
C SER A 529 -13.19 31.16 -14.64
N ALA A 530 -12.07 30.76 -15.26
CA ALA A 530 -10.80 31.48 -15.22
C ALA A 530 -10.76 32.68 -16.17
N ALA A 531 -11.28 32.53 -17.39
CA ALA A 531 -11.12 33.50 -18.48
C ALA A 531 -11.52 34.95 -18.12
N PRO A 532 -12.62 35.21 -17.38
CA PRO A 532 -13.00 36.58 -17.01
C PRO A 532 -12.04 37.28 -16.04
N PHE A 533 -11.13 36.53 -15.41
CA PHE A 533 -10.23 37.03 -14.37
C PHE A 533 -8.76 37.07 -14.79
N LEU A 534 -8.46 36.78 -16.06
CA LEU A 534 -7.14 37.02 -16.65
C LEU A 534 -6.98 38.51 -16.96
N ARG A 535 -5.82 39.08 -16.62
CA ARG A 535 -5.51 40.47 -16.98
C ARG A 535 -4.99 40.55 -18.42
N PRO A 536 -5.00 41.72 -19.07
CA PRO A 536 -4.35 41.88 -20.37
C PRO A 536 -2.89 41.43 -20.34
N GLY A 537 -2.47 40.64 -21.33
CA GLY A 537 -1.13 40.04 -21.40
C GLY A 537 -0.93 38.79 -20.53
N GLU A 538 -1.98 38.30 -19.87
CA GLU A 538 -1.94 37.06 -19.07
C GLU A 538 -2.62 35.90 -19.78
N HIS A 539 -2.04 34.71 -19.62
CA HIS A 539 -2.58 33.46 -20.13
C HIS A 539 -2.88 32.48 -18.99
N ALA A 540 -3.89 31.64 -19.19
CA ALA A 540 -4.25 30.59 -18.25
C ALA A 540 -3.12 29.58 -18.09
N LEU A 541 -2.71 29.31 -16.85
CA LEU A 541 -1.75 28.26 -16.53
C LEU A 541 -2.49 26.91 -16.39
N ARG A 542 -2.21 25.98 -17.30
CA ARG A 542 -2.86 24.67 -17.37
C ARG A 542 -1.99 23.61 -16.73
N VAL A 543 -2.61 22.69 -15.99
CA VAL A 543 -1.96 21.46 -15.54
C VAL A 543 -2.15 20.41 -16.63
N GLY A 544 -1.05 19.79 -17.08
CA GLY A 544 -1.04 18.78 -18.15
C GLY A 544 -1.55 17.39 -17.73
N ASP A 545 -2.21 17.27 -16.58
CA ASP A 545 -2.69 15.98 -16.07
C ASP A 545 -4.06 15.63 -16.65
N GLU A 546 -4.17 14.48 -17.33
CA GLU A 546 -5.44 13.89 -17.81
C GLU A 546 -6.46 13.72 -16.65
N ARG A 547 -6.00 13.62 -15.40
CA ARG A 547 -6.84 13.47 -14.19
C ARG A 547 -7.53 14.76 -13.75
N ALA A 548 -7.19 15.92 -14.32
CA ALA A 548 -7.73 17.21 -13.90
C ALA A 548 -9.22 17.42 -14.25
N GLY A 549 -9.91 16.41 -14.80
CA GLY A 549 -11.37 16.24 -14.75
C GLY A 549 -12.16 17.53 -14.97
N GLY A 550 -12.06 18.13 -16.16
CA GLY A 550 -12.82 19.32 -16.55
C GLY A 550 -12.36 20.66 -15.93
N THR A 551 -11.44 20.66 -14.96
CA THR A 551 -10.89 21.86 -14.32
C THR A 551 -9.35 21.88 -14.36
N PRO A 552 -8.72 22.03 -15.54
CA PRO A 552 -7.26 21.94 -15.66
C PRO A 552 -6.53 23.25 -15.36
N VAL A 553 -7.23 24.35 -15.06
CA VAL A 553 -6.64 25.70 -15.00
C VAL A 553 -6.39 26.12 -13.55
N LEU A 554 -5.18 26.58 -13.25
CA LEU A 554 -4.91 27.25 -11.98
C LEU A 554 -5.58 28.63 -11.96
N ARG A 555 -6.35 28.93 -10.92
CA ARG A 555 -7.18 30.13 -10.85
C ARG A 555 -6.35 31.42 -10.99
N PRO A 556 -6.70 32.32 -11.95
CA PRO A 556 -6.05 33.63 -12.08
C PRO A 556 -6.59 34.66 -11.09
N SER A 557 -7.67 34.34 -10.38
CA SER A 557 -8.21 35.11 -9.27
C SER A 557 -8.98 34.20 -8.31
N VAL A 558 -8.96 34.55 -7.02
CA VAL A 558 -9.79 33.88 -6.00
C VAL A 558 -11.29 34.08 -6.25
N LEU A 559 -11.65 35.18 -6.94
CA LEU A 559 -13.04 35.50 -7.26
C LEU A 559 -13.71 34.44 -8.13
N ALA A 560 -12.95 33.79 -9.03
CA ALA A 560 -13.47 32.69 -9.85
C ALA A 560 -14.06 31.57 -8.97
N SER A 561 -13.34 31.20 -7.91
CA SER A 561 -13.78 30.17 -6.97
C SER A 561 -14.86 30.66 -6.01
N LEU A 562 -14.76 31.89 -5.49
CA LEU A 562 -15.75 32.47 -4.57
C LEU A 562 -17.12 32.66 -5.24
N LEU A 563 -17.17 33.03 -6.51
CA LEU A 563 -18.42 33.13 -7.27
C LEU A 563 -19.07 31.76 -7.48
N GLU A 564 -18.28 30.71 -7.66
CA GLU A 564 -18.79 29.34 -7.73
C GLU A 564 -19.38 28.87 -6.39
N VAL A 565 -18.71 29.20 -5.27
CA VAL A 565 -19.27 28.97 -3.92
C VAL A 565 -20.58 29.74 -3.75
N ARG A 566 -20.61 31.03 -4.13
CA ARG A 566 -21.81 31.85 -4.05
C ARG A 566 -22.95 31.26 -4.88
N ARG A 567 -22.69 30.87 -6.14
CA ARG A 567 -23.66 30.24 -7.04
C ARG A 567 -24.24 28.97 -6.43
N ARG A 568 -23.38 28.05 -5.96
CA ARG A 568 -23.82 26.79 -5.35
C ARG A 568 -24.72 27.00 -4.14
N ASN A 569 -24.44 28.01 -3.32
CA ASN A 569 -25.29 28.35 -2.17
C ASN A 569 -26.60 29.03 -2.59
N ALA A 570 -26.56 29.93 -3.58
CA ALA A 570 -27.76 30.54 -4.13
C ALA A 570 -28.70 29.50 -4.75
N ASP A 571 -28.16 28.54 -5.50
CA ASP A 571 -28.90 27.41 -6.08
C ASP A 571 -29.54 26.53 -4.98
N ALA A 572 -29.00 26.54 -3.77
CA ALA A 572 -29.54 25.86 -2.59
C ALA A 572 -30.50 26.74 -1.75
N GLY A 573 -30.84 27.94 -2.23
CA GLY A 573 -31.75 28.87 -1.55
C GLY A 573 -31.09 29.75 -0.47
N ILE A 574 -29.76 29.71 -0.34
CA ILE A 574 -29.02 30.53 0.62
C ILE A 574 -28.56 31.81 -0.07
N ALA A 575 -29.21 32.92 0.25
CA ALA A 575 -28.87 34.25 -0.24
C ALA A 575 -28.02 35.04 0.77
N GLY A 576 -27.42 36.14 0.33
CA GLY A 576 -26.79 37.12 1.23
C GLY A 576 -25.41 36.74 1.78
N LEU A 577 -24.80 35.64 1.33
CA LEU A 577 -23.45 35.25 1.78
C LEU A 577 -22.40 36.30 1.45
N ARG A 578 -21.62 36.69 2.46
CA ARG A 578 -20.41 37.52 2.33
C ARG A 578 -19.22 36.57 2.46
N LEU A 579 -18.47 36.37 1.38
CA LEU A 579 -17.40 35.37 1.34
C LEU A 579 -16.04 36.06 1.22
N PHE A 580 -15.01 35.49 1.82
CA PHE A 580 -13.63 35.86 1.58
C PHE A 580 -12.71 34.64 1.58
N GLU A 581 -11.57 34.76 0.91
CA GLU A 581 -10.51 33.75 0.91
C GLU A 581 -9.17 34.46 0.68
N PHE A 582 -8.16 34.11 1.47
CA PHE A 582 -6.77 34.53 1.22
C PHE A 582 -6.08 33.44 0.41
N ALA A 583 -5.77 33.74 -0.86
CA ALA A 583 -5.27 32.77 -1.80
C ALA A 583 -4.25 33.38 -2.77
N ARG A 584 -3.35 32.53 -3.27
CA ARG A 584 -2.50 32.85 -4.42
C ARG A 584 -3.33 32.78 -5.71
N ARG A 585 -2.99 33.66 -6.66
CA ARG A 585 -3.42 33.60 -8.05
C ARG A 585 -2.27 33.18 -8.97
N PHE A 586 -2.62 32.57 -10.10
CA PHE A 586 -1.67 32.00 -11.04
C PHE A 586 -2.02 32.46 -12.46
N ALA A 587 -1.03 32.95 -13.20
CA ALA A 587 -1.15 33.30 -14.60
C ALA A 587 0.23 33.26 -15.25
N LEU A 588 0.28 32.89 -16.53
CA LEU A 588 1.48 33.06 -17.36
C LEU A 588 1.52 34.49 -17.89
N ARG A 589 2.69 35.10 -17.92
CA ARG A 589 2.89 36.41 -18.55
C ARG A 589 3.51 36.23 -19.92
N ALA A 590 3.38 37.23 -20.78
CA ALA A 590 3.90 37.20 -22.14
C ALA A 590 5.45 37.17 -22.22
N ASP A 591 6.15 37.50 -21.12
CA ASP A 591 7.61 37.53 -21.00
C ASP A 591 8.23 36.23 -20.44
N GLY A 592 7.41 35.18 -20.23
CA GLY A 592 7.82 33.93 -19.59
C GLY A 592 7.39 33.86 -18.14
#